data_AF-A0A0G4K9D2-F1
#
_entry.id   AF-A0A0G4K9D2-F1
#
_cell.length_a   1.000
_cell.length_b   1.000
_cell.length_c   1.000
_cell.angle_alpha   90.00
_cell.angle_beta   90.00
_cell.angle_gamma   90.00
#
_symmetry.space_group_name_H-M   'P 1'
#
loop_
_entity.id
_entity.type
_entity.pdbx_description
1 polymer ?
#
loop_
_entity_poly.entity_id
_entity_poly.type
_entity_poly.pdbx_seq_one_letter_code
_entity_poly.pdbx_strand_id
1 'polypeptide(L)'
;MDPNIIDNLPDILKNNMDTFKKTSEDFSKKDNPEYMTDCEYSVINFDEVTKEYKRNNKINMDPKSNDALYIDDENLYFIEFKNGYFNVNFNVNHIKGSISNAFIDAEDNKTKEKIVFNNFKGSIKGGFTGYCEGSFNTNMNSENNYNFDGSIEGYSSKCEITDKNTNEKYNIRGDIKGNFRGYINGNTILDDLKTKIYDSLFVLSNIKHSNGDYYIENILDFSRKNIIYIAVYNEENNPKTRQSHFKKRANMPEITKRYNMDKILSLKNFIFKEVYLYSKEQFRMNFIDKIKI
;
A
#
# COMPACT_ATOMS: atom_id res chain seq x y z
N MET A 1 9.16 -9.42 22.39
CA MET A 1 10.55 -8.93 22.25
C MET A 1 11.24 -9.14 23.59
N ASP A 2 12.51 -9.54 23.60
CA ASP A 2 13.28 -9.76 24.83
C ASP A 2 13.37 -8.46 25.67
N PRO A 3 13.08 -8.48 26.98
CA PRO A 3 13.22 -7.33 27.87
C PRO A 3 14.60 -6.65 27.83
N ASN A 4 15.68 -7.41 27.71
CA ASN A 4 17.05 -6.87 27.64
C ASN A 4 17.27 -6.05 26.37
N ILE A 5 16.64 -6.43 25.26
CA ILE A 5 16.66 -5.62 24.04
C ILE A 5 15.90 -4.31 24.30
N ILE A 6 14.68 -4.41 24.85
CA ILE A 6 13.79 -3.26 25.12
C ILE A 6 14.49 -2.23 26.01
N ASP A 7 15.22 -2.67 27.03
CA ASP A 7 15.89 -1.78 27.97
C ASP A 7 17.03 -0.96 27.35
N ASN A 8 17.60 -1.43 26.25
CA ASN A 8 18.64 -0.74 25.51
C ASN A 8 18.11 0.13 24.36
N LEU A 9 16.80 0.15 24.13
CA LEU A 9 16.21 0.95 23.05
C LEU A 9 16.17 2.45 23.39
N PRO A 10 16.29 3.33 22.38
CA PRO A 10 15.88 4.72 22.48
C PRO A 10 14.45 4.90 23.00
N ASP A 11 14.21 5.96 23.78
CA ASP A 11 12.93 6.23 24.44
C ASP A 11 11.74 6.23 23.46
N ILE A 12 11.90 6.84 22.28
CA ILE A 12 10.84 6.87 21.26
C ILE A 12 10.45 5.47 20.76
N LEU A 13 11.37 4.51 20.74
CA LEU A 13 11.04 3.13 20.39
C LEU A 13 10.43 2.39 21.59
N LYS A 14 11.00 2.58 22.78
CA LYS A 14 10.55 1.94 24.03
C LYS A 14 9.15 2.37 24.46
N ASN A 15 8.78 3.63 24.24
CA ASN A 15 7.49 4.19 24.65
C ASN A 15 6.35 3.85 23.69
N ASN A 16 6.66 3.38 22.47
CA ASN A 16 5.68 3.06 21.44
C ASN A 16 5.59 1.54 21.21
N MET A 17 5.59 0.77 22.30
CA MET A 17 5.41 -0.69 22.27
C MET A 17 3.92 -1.07 22.21
N ASP A 18 3.61 -2.10 21.44
CA ASP A 18 2.28 -2.70 21.39
C ASP A 18 2.37 -4.22 21.10
N THR A 19 1.26 -4.88 20.76
CA THR A 19 1.27 -6.28 20.33
C THR A 19 1.18 -6.42 18.81
N PHE A 20 1.70 -7.52 18.26
CA PHE A 20 1.53 -7.82 16.83
C PHE A 20 0.08 -7.80 16.38
N LYS A 21 -0.84 -8.26 17.23
CA LYS A 21 -2.28 -8.21 16.94
C LYS A 21 -2.71 -6.78 16.66
N LYS A 22 -2.46 -5.86 17.60
CA LYS A 22 -2.90 -4.46 17.48
C LYS A 22 -2.20 -3.70 16.35
N THR A 23 -0.91 -3.91 16.13
CA THR A 23 -0.20 -3.28 14.98
C THR A 23 -0.67 -3.83 13.64
N SER A 24 -1.39 -4.95 13.64
CA SER A 24 -1.94 -5.59 12.44
C SER A 24 -3.43 -5.29 12.20
N GLU A 25 -4.02 -4.38 12.97
CA GLU A 25 -5.42 -3.99 12.87
C GLU A 25 -5.71 -3.23 11.57
N ASP A 26 -6.73 -3.68 10.84
CA ASP A 26 -7.24 -2.97 9.68
C ASP A 26 -8.42 -2.08 10.05
N PHE A 27 -8.20 -0.77 10.01
CA PHE A 27 -9.23 0.25 10.26
C PHE A 27 -10.24 0.43 9.11
N SER A 28 -10.16 -0.37 8.04
CA SER A 28 -11.08 -0.27 6.90
C SER A 28 -12.55 -0.54 7.27
N LYS A 29 -12.82 -1.28 8.35
CA LYS A 29 -14.16 -1.59 8.86
C LYS A 29 -14.34 -1.15 10.31
N LYS A 30 -14.87 0.06 10.52
CA LYS A 30 -15.05 0.68 11.86
C LYS A 30 -15.86 -0.14 12.86
N ASP A 31 -16.79 -0.97 12.40
CA ASP A 31 -17.70 -1.73 13.27
C ASP A 31 -17.26 -3.20 13.49
N ASN A 32 -16.22 -3.66 12.80
CA ASN A 32 -15.67 -5.01 12.95
C ASN A 32 -14.18 -5.02 12.55
N PRO A 33 -13.27 -4.70 13.49
CA PRO A 33 -11.84 -4.66 13.20
C PRO A 33 -11.35 -6.05 12.80
N GLU A 34 -10.63 -6.11 11.68
CA GLU A 34 -9.97 -7.33 11.21
C GLU A 34 -8.49 -7.26 11.55
N TYR A 35 -7.94 -8.38 12.02
CA TYR A 35 -6.53 -8.50 12.39
C TYR A 35 -5.81 -9.46 11.44
N MET A 36 -4.56 -9.14 11.10
CA MET A 36 -3.72 -9.99 10.24
C MET A 36 -2.98 -11.07 11.04
N THR A 37 -2.96 -10.96 12.37
CA THR A 37 -2.45 -11.99 13.29
C THR A 37 -3.12 -11.85 14.66
N ASP A 38 -3.28 -12.96 15.39
CA ASP A 38 -3.74 -12.98 16.79
C ASP A 38 -2.57 -12.99 17.79
N CYS A 39 -1.34 -12.77 17.33
CA CYS A 39 -0.16 -12.82 18.18
C CYS A 39 -0.10 -11.64 19.17
N GLU A 40 -0.02 -11.96 20.46
CA GLU A 40 0.08 -10.95 21.53
C GLU A 40 1.53 -10.61 21.92
N TYR A 41 2.53 -11.09 21.18
CA TYR A 41 3.92 -10.76 21.49
C TYR A 41 4.21 -9.29 21.27
N SER A 42 5.00 -8.72 22.18
CA SER A 42 5.37 -7.32 22.15
C SER A 42 6.25 -7.00 20.94
N VAL A 43 5.92 -5.92 20.27
CA VAL A 43 6.57 -5.34 19.09
C VAL A 43 6.50 -3.82 19.17
N ILE A 44 7.38 -3.10 18.49
CA ILE A 44 7.29 -1.64 18.39
C ILE A 44 6.22 -1.29 17.35
N ASN A 45 5.26 -0.45 17.72
CA ASN A 45 4.29 0.14 16.80
C ASN A 45 4.95 1.31 16.06
N PHE A 46 5.37 1.06 14.83
CA PHE A 46 6.23 2.00 14.11
C PHE A 46 5.43 3.15 13.46
N ASP A 47 4.12 2.99 13.33
CA ASP A 47 3.20 4.10 13.03
C ASP A 47 3.18 5.13 14.17
N GLU A 48 3.09 4.67 15.43
CA GLU A 48 3.12 5.58 16.59
C GLU A 48 4.50 6.22 16.77
N VAL A 49 5.59 5.48 16.54
CA VAL A 49 6.96 6.05 16.49
C VAL A 49 7.02 7.19 15.48
N THR A 50 6.46 7.01 14.29
CA THR A 50 6.48 8.03 13.23
C THR A 50 5.64 9.26 13.60
N LYS A 51 4.47 9.06 14.24
CA LYS A 51 3.64 10.15 14.78
C LYS A 51 4.36 10.93 15.87
N GLU A 52 5.03 10.25 16.79
CA GLU A 52 5.85 10.91 17.83
C GLU A 52 7.03 11.65 17.20
N TYR A 53 7.76 11.02 16.28
CA TYR A 53 8.88 11.64 15.56
C TYR A 53 8.44 12.93 14.84
N LYS A 54 7.30 12.90 14.15
CA LYS A 54 6.71 14.08 13.50
C LYS A 54 6.46 15.21 14.50
N ARG A 55 5.84 14.90 15.65
CA ARG A 55 5.54 15.88 16.70
C ARG A 55 6.82 16.49 17.28
N ASN A 56 7.80 15.65 17.62
CA ASN A 56 9.06 16.07 18.22
C ASN A 56 9.89 16.95 17.28
N ASN A 57 9.83 16.70 15.97
CA ASN A 57 10.60 17.42 14.95
C ASN A 57 9.80 18.51 14.22
N LYS A 58 8.53 18.74 14.59
CA LYS A 58 7.63 19.75 13.97
C LYS A 58 7.55 19.61 12.45
N ILE A 59 7.50 18.36 11.96
CA ILE A 59 7.41 18.07 10.53
C ILE A 59 5.97 18.30 10.06
N ASN A 60 5.79 19.06 8.98
CA ASN A 60 4.46 19.37 8.44
C ASN A 60 3.89 18.22 7.61
N MET A 61 4.74 17.45 6.95
CA MET A 61 4.35 16.26 6.18
C MET A 61 3.95 15.11 7.12
N ASP A 62 3.08 14.22 6.66
CA ASP A 62 2.82 12.92 7.29
C ASP A 62 3.74 11.87 6.65
N PRO A 63 4.84 11.44 7.30
CA PRO A 63 5.64 10.34 6.78
C PRO A 63 4.79 9.08 6.80
N LYS A 64 4.93 8.26 5.76
CA LYS A 64 4.33 6.92 5.77
C LYS A 64 5.25 5.97 6.55
N SER A 65 4.68 4.94 7.16
CA SER A 65 5.46 4.00 7.96
C SER A 65 5.07 2.57 7.70
N ASN A 66 6.01 1.68 7.96
CA ASN A 66 5.67 0.29 8.23
C ASN A 66 4.93 0.17 9.55
N ASP A 67 4.07 -0.83 9.65
CA ASP A 67 3.15 -0.90 10.79
C ASP A 67 3.90 -1.33 12.07
N ALA A 68 4.87 -2.24 11.94
CA ALA A 68 5.61 -2.77 13.08
C ALA A 68 7.13 -2.88 12.85
N LEU A 69 7.89 -2.71 13.94
CA LEU A 69 9.32 -2.98 14.03
C LEU A 69 9.58 -4.01 15.15
N TYR A 70 10.03 -5.20 14.76
CA TYR A 70 10.49 -6.23 15.70
C TYR A 70 12.02 -6.29 15.71
N ILE A 71 12.61 -6.66 16.85
CA ILE A 71 14.06 -6.69 17.06
C ILE A 71 14.38 -7.96 17.83
N ASP A 72 15.31 -8.75 17.31
CA ASP A 72 15.98 -9.84 18.04
C ASP A 72 17.48 -9.56 18.19
N ASP A 73 18.23 -10.51 18.72
CA ASP A 73 19.66 -10.36 18.98
C ASP A 73 20.50 -10.15 17.70
N GLU A 74 19.98 -10.50 16.52
CA GLU A 74 20.73 -10.48 15.26
C GLU A 74 20.22 -9.42 14.28
N ASN A 75 18.91 -9.19 14.25
CA ASN A 75 18.23 -8.48 13.16
C ASN A 75 17.09 -7.58 13.64
N LEU A 76 16.83 -6.56 12.83
CA LEU A 76 15.61 -5.74 12.88
C LEU A 76 14.66 -6.20 11.78
N TYR A 77 13.37 -6.23 12.07
CA TYR A 77 12.34 -6.68 11.16
C TYR A 77 11.32 -5.57 10.97
N PHE A 78 11.33 -4.91 9.81
CA PHE A 78 10.22 -4.07 9.40
C PHE A 78 9.12 -4.96 8.85
N ILE A 79 7.91 -4.79 9.38
CA ILE A 79 6.76 -5.63 9.06
C ILE A 79 5.62 -4.72 8.60
N GLU A 80 5.07 -5.07 7.43
CA GLU A 80 3.93 -4.38 6.82
C GLU A 80 2.76 -5.37 6.65
N PHE A 81 1.62 -5.06 7.24
CA PHE A 81 0.38 -5.80 7.11
C PHE A 81 -0.52 -5.18 6.03
N LYS A 82 -0.83 -5.95 4.99
CA LYS A 82 -1.77 -5.56 3.93
C LYS A 82 -3.01 -6.46 3.95
N ASN A 83 -4.06 -5.98 4.62
CA ASN A 83 -5.35 -6.68 4.67
C ASN A 83 -6.27 -6.38 3.47
N GLY A 84 -6.06 -5.25 2.79
CA GLY A 84 -6.77 -4.89 1.57
C GLY A 84 -6.35 -5.73 0.35
N TYR A 85 -7.16 -5.71 -0.69
CA TYR A 85 -6.83 -6.33 -1.97
C TYR A 85 -5.44 -5.86 -2.43
N PHE A 86 -4.59 -6.82 -2.81
CA PHE A 86 -3.50 -6.50 -3.74
C PHE A 86 -4.01 -6.20 -5.14
N ASN A 87 -5.35 -6.24 -5.38
CA ASN A 87 -5.93 -5.59 -6.55
C ASN A 87 -5.27 -4.26 -6.73
N VAL A 88 -4.91 -4.01 -7.97
CA VAL A 88 -4.08 -2.90 -8.37
C VAL A 88 -4.80 -1.63 -7.96
N ASN A 89 -4.60 -1.25 -6.70
CA ASN A 89 -5.05 -0.01 -6.11
C ASN A 89 -4.06 0.99 -6.66
N PHE A 90 -4.19 1.22 -7.97
CA PHE A 90 -3.86 2.49 -8.53
C PHE A 90 -4.67 3.46 -7.71
N ASN A 91 -4.00 4.24 -6.87
CA ASN A 91 -4.53 5.53 -6.53
C ASN A 91 -4.55 6.31 -7.83
N VAL A 92 -5.62 6.11 -8.58
CA VAL A 92 -5.86 6.83 -9.79
C VAL A 92 -5.90 8.29 -9.39
N ASN A 93 -5.14 9.11 -10.10
CA ASN A 93 -5.18 10.56 -10.00
C ASN A 93 -5.70 11.14 -11.31
N HIS A 94 -5.53 10.41 -12.42
CA HIS A 94 -6.02 10.81 -13.72
C HIS A 94 -6.47 9.60 -14.53
N ILE A 95 -7.60 9.73 -15.21
CA ILE A 95 -8.02 8.78 -16.26
C ILE A 95 -8.14 9.51 -17.58
N LYS A 96 -7.88 8.79 -18.67
CA LYS A 96 -8.18 9.24 -20.04
C LYS A 96 -8.51 8.03 -20.91
N GLY A 97 -9.75 7.90 -21.34
CA GLY A 97 -10.15 6.74 -22.14
C GLY A 97 -11.62 6.68 -22.48
N SER A 98 -12.04 5.51 -22.94
CA SER A 98 -13.45 5.18 -23.11
C SER A 98 -14.01 4.59 -21.82
N ILE A 99 -15.23 4.98 -21.48
CA ILE A 99 -16.01 4.39 -20.40
C ILE A 99 -17.34 3.88 -20.96
N SER A 100 -17.83 2.77 -20.44
CA SER A 100 -19.07 2.13 -20.87
C SER A 100 -19.75 1.41 -19.72
N ASN A 101 -21.05 1.16 -19.85
CA ASN A 101 -21.88 0.59 -18.80
C ASN A 101 -21.71 1.36 -17.48
N ALA A 102 -21.56 2.69 -17.58
CA ALA A 102 -21.19 3.51 -16.45
C ALA A 102 -22.41 4.08 -15.73
N PHE A 103 -22.42 3.90 -14.42
CA PHE A 103 -23.22 4.69 -13.51
C PHE A 103 -22.44 5.96 -13.14
N ILE A 104 -23.09 7.11 -13.29
CA ILE A 104 -22.55 8.42 -12.92
C ILE A 104 -23.61 9.12 -12.09
N ASP A 105 -23.30 9.43 -10.83
CA ASP A 105 -24.11 10.34 -9.99
C ASP A 105 -23.22 11.53 -9.63
N ALA A 106 -23.44 12.66 -10.30
CA ALA A 106 -22.55 13.79 -10.23
C ALA A 106 -23.29 15.13 -10.34
N GLU A 107 -22.52 16.19 -10.18
CA GLU A 107 -22.93 17.57 -10.41
C GLU A 107 -22.11 18.16 -11.56
N ASP A 108 -22.72 18.94 -12.45
CA ASP A 108 -21.95 19.76 -13.38
C ASP A 108 -21.26 20.90 -12.63
N ASN A 109 -19.94 20.98 -12.77
CA ASN A 109 -19.12 21.96 -12.08
C ASN A 109 -19.50 23.42 -12.41
N LYS A 110 -20.05 23.68 -13.61
CA LYS A 110 -20.46 25.02 -14.07
C LYS A 110 -21.90 25.33 -13.67
N THR A 111 -22.86 24.48 -14.03
CA THR A 111 -24.28 24.78 -13.86
C THR A 111 -24.80 24.42 -12.47
N LYS A 112 -24.07 23.60 -11.71
CA LYS A 112 -24.51 23.05 -10.42
C LYS A 112 -25.72 22.11 -10.53
N GLU A 113 -26.06 21.70 -11.75
CA GLU A 113 -27.15 20.78 -12.00
C GLU A 113 -26.73 19.34 -11.71
N LYS A 114 -27.66 18.56 -11.16
CA LYS A 114 -27.47 17.13 -10.94
C LYS A 114 -27.47 16.39 -12.28
N ILE A 115 -26.45 15.57 -12.50
CA ILE A 115 -26.28 14.70 -13.65
C ILE A 115 -26.31 13.26 -13.16
N VAL A 116 -27.31 12.49 -13.61
CA VAL A 116 -27.40 11.06 -13.32
C VAL A 116 -27.47 10.29 -14.62
N PHE A 117 -26.50 9.39 -14.83
CA PHE A 117 -26.54 8.41 -15.90
C PHE A 117 -26.52 7.01 -15.32
N ASN A 118 -27.47 6.17 -15.72
CA ASN A 118 -27.53 4.76 -15.30
C ASN A 118 -26.78 3.81 -16.23
N ASN A 119 -26.47 4.26 -17.45
CA ASN A 119 -25.80 3.46 -18.47
C ASN A 119 -25.04 4.35 -19.47
N PHE A 120 -24.12 5.17 -18.94
CA PHE A 120 -23.32 6.07 -19.74
C PHE A 120 -22.31 5.30 -20.61
N LYS A 121 -22.12 5.80 -21.84
CA LYS A 121 -21.10 5.33 -22.76
C LYS A 121 -20.48 6.52 -23.47
N GLY A 122 -19.17 6.67 -23.36
CA GLY A 122 -18.52 7.88 -23.83
C GLY A 122 -17.03 7.86 -23.63
N SER A 123 -16.42 9.02 -23.80
CA SER A 123 -15.06 9.27 -23.33
C SER A 123 -15.08 9.93 -21.96
N ILE A 124 -14.06 9.65 -21.16
CA ILE A 124 -13.82 10.28 -19.86
C ILE A 124 -12.37 10.72 -19.77
N LYS A 125 -12.13 11.92 -19.26
CA LYS A 125 -10.80 12.44 -18.97
C LYS A 125 -10.81 13.36 -17.77
N GLY A 126 -9.92 13.14 -16.81
CA GLY A 126 -9.73 14.09 -15.72
C GLY A 126 -9.31 13.46 -14.40
N GLY A 127 -9.42 14.25 -13.34
CA GLY A 127 -9.10 13.87 -11.98
C GLY A 127 -10.12 12.89 -11.45
N PHE A 128 -9.66 11.69 -11.11
CA PHE A 128 -10.48 10.62 -10.57
C PHE A 128 -9.69 9.97 -9.44
N THR A 129 -10.30 9.84 -8.27
CA THR A 129 -9.76 9.14 -7.09
C THR A 129 -10.64 7.93 -6.83
N GLY A 130 -10.07 6.74 -6.96
CA GLY A 130 -10.84 5.52 -6.84
C GLY A 130 -9.99 4.29 -7.08
N TYR A 131 -10.68 3.17 -7.26
CA TYR A 131 -10.08 1.86 -7.46
C TYR A 131 -10.35 1.37 -8.88
N CYS A 132 -9.49 0.48 -9.35
CA CYS A 132 -9.65 -0.16 -10.65
C CYS A 132 -9.36 -1.67 -10.54
N GLU A 133 -10.13 -2.47 -11.26
CA GLU A 133 -9.94 -3.92 -11.36
C GLU A 133 -9.87 -4.30 -12.84
N GLY A 134 -8.76 -4.89 -13.27
CA GLY A 134 -8.58 -5.19 -14.68
C GLY A 134 -7.16 -5.59 -15.03
N SER A 135 -6.87 -5.51 -16.32
CA SER A 135 -5.58 -5.84 -16.90
C SER A 135 -4.79 -4.58 -17.25
N PHE A 136 -3.48 -4.62 -17.03
CA PHE A 136 -2.55 -3.56 -17.42
C PHE A 136 -1.68 -4.02 -18.58
N ASN A 137 -1.68 -3.28 -19.69
CA ASN A 137 -0.83 -3.54 -20.84
C ASN A 137 0.37 -2.57 -20.85
N THR A 138 1.43 -2.94 -20.16
CA THR A 138 2.60 -2.08 -19.97
C THR A 138 3.56 -2.15 -21.16
N ASN A 139 3.33 -1.36 -22.20
CA ASN A 139 4.44 -0.90 -23.04
C ASN A 139 5.09 0.28 -22.29
N MET A 140 6.01 -0.06 -21.39
CA MET A 140 6.64 0.87 -20.45
C MET A 140 7.53 1.88 -21.17
N ASN A 141 7.10 3.14 -21.26
CA ASN A 141 7.96 4.26 -21.69
C ASN A 141 7.63 5.60 -20.99
N SER A 142 6.74 5.63 -20.00
CA SER A 142 6.45 6.87 -19.25
C SER A 142 6.07 6.54 -17.82
N GLU A 143 6.75 7.16 -16.87
CA GLU A 143 6.84 6.72 -15.47
C GLU A 143 5.50 6.65 -14.70
N ASN A 144 4.38 7.15 -15.22
CA ASN A 144 3.12 7.16 -14.49
C ASN A 144 1.86 6.91 -15.31
N ASN A 145 1.92 6.53 -16.61
CA ASN A 145 0.71 6.26 -17.41
C ASN A 145 0.61 4.79 -17.79
N TYR A 146 -0.46 4.14 -17.35
CA TYR A 146 -0.69 2.71 -17.51
C TYR A 146 -1.88 2.48 -18.44
N ASN A 147 -1.69 1.72 -19.53
CA ASN A 147 -2.83 1.24 -20.31
C ASN A 147 -3.60 0.23 -19.46
N PHE A 148 -4.88 0.50 -19.27
CA PHE A 148 -5.78 -0.29 -18.47
C PHE A 148 -7.01 -0.71 -19.29
N ASP A 149 -7.45 -1.93 -19.05
CA ASP A 149 -8.73 -2.48 -19.54
C ASP A 149 -9.39 -3.25 -18.39
N GLY A 150 -10.52 -2.75 -17.90
CA GLY A 150 -11.21 -3.30 -16.74
C GLY A 150 -12.33 -2.40 -16.22
N SER A 151 -12.68 -2.50 -14.94
CA SER A 151 -13.65 -1.65 -14.25
C SER A 151 -12.97 -0.60 -13.39
N ILE A 152 -13.61 0.57 -13.26
CA ILE A 152 -13.25 1.63 -12.31
C ILE A 152 -14.44 1.95 -11.41
N GLU A 153 -14.16 2.34 -10.17
CA GLU A 153 -15.15 2.81 -9.19
C GLU A 153 -14.51 3.84 -8.28
N GLY A 154 -15.13 5.02 -8.15
CA GLY A 154 -14.62 6.07 -7.29
C GLY A 154 -15.21 7.43 -7.58
N TYR A 155 -14.54 8.45 -7.04
CA TYR A 155 -14.98 9.83 -7.05
C TYR A 155 -14.16 10.66 -8.02
N SER A 156 -14.84 11.39 -8.89
CA SER A 156 -14.22 12.43 -9.71
C SER A 156 -14.38 13.78 -9.03
N SER A 157 -13.27 14.46 -8.75
CA SER A 157 -13.31 15.86 -8.34
C SER A 157 -13.41 16.82 -9.54
N LYS A 158 -12.93 16.39 -10.72
CA LYS A 158 -12.92 17.17 -11.96
C LYS A 158 -12.67 16.29 -13.18
N CYS A 159 -13.73 15.73 -13.77
CA CYS A 159 -13.66 14.99 -15.04
C CYS A 159 -14.50 15.67 -16.12
N GLU A 160 -14.00 15.63 -17.35
CA GLU A 160 -14.82 15.84 -18.54
C GLU A 160 -15.31 14.47 -19.01
N ILE A 161 -16.62 14.36 -19.24
CA ILE A 161 -17.22 13.23 -19.95
C ILE A 161 -17.82 13.73 -21.26
N THR A 162 -17.78 12.91 -22.31
CA THR A 162 -18.44 13.19 -23.59
C THR A 162 -19.30 12.00 -23.96
N ASP A 163 -20.61 12.20 -24.06
CA ASP A 163 -21.56 11.16 -24.42
C ASP A 163 -21.33 10.71 -25.87
N LYS A 164 -21.27 9.40 -26.10
CA LYS A 164 -20.98 8.85 -27.43
C LYS A 164 -22.13 9.08 -28.43
N ASN A 165 -23.37 9.12 -27.96
CA ASN A 165 -24.57 9.19 -28.80
C ASN A 165 -24.94 10.64 -29.10
N THR A 166 -24.91 11.53 -28.11
CA THR A 166 -25.30 12.94 -28.27
C THR A 166 -24.12 13.85 -28.59
N ASN A 167 -22.89 13.40 -28.34
CA ASN A 167 -21.66 14.20 -28.41
C ASN A 167 -21.67 15.40 -27.43
N GLU A 168 -22.57 15.39 -26.44
CA GLU A 168 -22.64 16.38 -25.37
C GLU A 168 -21.48 16.20 -24.39
N LYS A 169 -21.00 17.32 -23.84
CA LYS A 169 -19.88 17.37 -22.91
C LYS A 169 -20.32 17.88 -21.56
N TYR A 170 -19.88 17.19 -20.51
CA TYR A 170 -20.19 17.56 -19.12
C TYR A 170 -18.91 17.65 -18.31
N ASN A 171 -18.83 18.65 -17.42
CA ASN A 171 -17.70 18.79 -16.51
C ASN A 171 -18.14 18.35 -15.13
N ILE A 172 -17.94 17.08 -14.79
CA ILE A 172 -18.57 16.47 -13.63
C ILE A 172 -17.67 16.43 -12.39
N ARG A 173 -18.32 16.55 -11.23
CA ARG A 173 -17.79 16.20 -9.92
C ARG A 173 -18.77 15.27 -9.21
N GLY A 174 -18.36 14.05 -8.89
CA GLY A 174 -19.25 13.02 -8.33
C GLY A 174 -18.75 11.60 -8.51
N ASP A 175 -19.61 10.65 -8.17
CA ASP A 175 -19.32 9.22 -8.19
C ASP A 175 -19.42 8.65 -9.60
N ILE A 176 -18.47 7.79 -9.95
CA ILE A 176 -18.36 7.14 -11.26
C ILE A 176 -18.02 5.67 -11.05
N LYS A 177 -18.79 4.79 -11.69
CA LYS A 177 -18.55 3.36 -11.71
C LYS A 177 -18.82 2.81 -13.11
N GLY A 178 -17.89 2.06 -13.69
CA GLY A 178 -18.13 1.46 -15.01
C GLY A 178 -16.93 0.77 -15.62
N ASN A 179 -17.11 0.21 -16.81
CA ASN A 179 -16.04 -0.41 -17.58
C ASN A 179 -15.20 0.67 -18.27
N PHE A 180 -13.91 0.70 -18.00
CA PHE A 180 -12.96 1.67 -18.51
C PHE A 180 -11.86 1.00 -19.32
N ARG A 181 -11.56 1.61 -20.46
CA ARG A 181 -10.43 1.25 -21.30
C ARG A 181 -9.68 2.51 -21.73
N GLY A 182 -8.41 2.61 -21.35
CA GLY A 182 -7.60 3.78 -21.64
C GLY A 182 -6.38 3.89 -20.74
N TYR A 183 -5.96 5.12 -20.50
CA TYR A 183 -4.81 5.42 -19.65
C TYR A 183 -5.27 5.78 -18.24
N ILE A 184 -4.60 5.17 -17.26
CA ILE A 184 -4.69 5.50 -15.85
C ILE A 184 -3.34 6.07 -15.41
N ASN A 185 -3.36 7.18 -14.70
CA ASN A 185 -2.21 7.69 -13.97
C ASN A 185 -2.45 7.49 -12.48
N GLY A 186 -1.49 6.87 -11.80
CA GLY A 186 -1.58 6.64 -10.36
C GLY A 186 -0.37 5.91 -9.79
N ASN A 187 -0.33 5.83 -8.47
CA ASN A 187 0.71 5.10 -7.75
C ASN A 187 0.30 3.64 -7.61
N THR A 188 1.24 2.72 -7.83
CA THR A 188 1.04 1.29 -7.58
C THR A 188 1.16 0.98 -6.09
N ILE A 189 0.69 -0.20 -5.67
CA ILE A 189 0.96 -0.74 -4.32
C ILE A 189 2.46 -0.80 -4.03
N LEU A 190 3.27 -1.12 -5.06
CA LEU A 190 4.71 -1.12 -4.92
C LEU A 190 5.27 0.27 -4.60
N ASP A 191 4.70 1.33 -5.18
CA ASP A 191 5.12 2.71 -4.89
C ASP A 191 4.74 3.10 -3.45
N ASP A 192 3.54 2.72 -2.99
CA ASP A 192 3.13 2.91 -1.59
C ASP A 192 4.06 2.20 -0.61
N LEU A 193 4.38 0.93 -0.88
CA LEU A 193 5.30 0.13 -0.07
C LEU A 193 6.70 0.74 -0.06
N LYS A 194 7.21 1.19 -1.21
CA LYS A 194 8.51 1.87 -1.30
C LYS A 194 8.52 3.16 -0.49
N THR A 195 7.47 3.98 -0.57
CA THR A 195 7.37 5.19 0.26
C THR A 195 7.38 4.85 1.74
N LYS A 196 6.56 3.88 2.19
CA LYS A 196 6.56 3.40 3.57
C LYS A 196 7.94 2.92 4.03
N ILE A 197 8.65 2.17 3.18
CA ILE A 197 10.01 1.68 3.45
C ILE A 197 11.00 2.84 3.60
N TYR A 198 11.02 3.78 2.64
CA TYR A 198 11.98 4.88 2.64
C TYR A 198 11.76 5.84 3.81
N ASP A 199 10.51 6.21 4.05
CA ASP A 199 10.14 7.07 5.17
C ASP A 199 10.46 6.36 6.51
N SER A 200 10.20 5.06 6.64
CA SER A 200 10.53 4.30 7.86
C SER A 200 12.03 4.24 8.13
N LEU A 201 12.84 4.00 7.10
CA LEU A 201 14.29 4.00 7.23
C LEU A 201 14.83 5.40 7.56
N PHE A 202 14.24 6.45 6.99
CA PHE A 202 14.60 7.83 7.32
C PHE A 202 14.27 8.18 8.77
N VAL A 203 13.08 7.80 9.25
CA VAL A 203 12.70 7.98 10.66
C VAL A 203 13.70 7.23 11.55
N LEU A 204 13.91 5.94 11.27
CA LEU A 204 14.82 5.09 12.06
C LEU A 204 16.24 5.64 12.09
N SER A 205 16.77 6.15 10.97
CA SER A 205 18.12 6.71 10.89
C SER A 205 18.31 7.98 11.72
N ASN A 206 17.22 8.66 12.09
CA ASN A 206 17.26 9.90 12.86
C ASN A 206 16.92 9.69 14.34
N ILE A 207 16.61 8.46 14.75
CA ILE A 207 16.37 8.15 16.16
C ILE A 207 17.70 8.19 16.92
N LYS A 208 17.66 8.80 18.10
CA LYS A 208 18.81 8.99 18.99
C LYS A 208 18.51 8.43 20.37
N HIS A 209 19.55 7.95 21.04
CA HIS A 209 19.51 7.72 22.48
C HIS A 209 19.44 9.04 23.23
N SER A 210 19.11 8.96 24.53
CA SER A 210 19.02 10.13 25.43
C SER A 210 20.34 10.89 25.58
N ASN A 211 21.48 10.24 25.34
CA ASN A 211 22.80 10.86 25.32
C ASN A 211 23.09 11.66 24.03
N GLY A 212 22.19 11.61 23.03
CA GLY A 212 22.31 12.33 21.76
C GLY A 212 22.96 11.54 20.62
N ASP A 213 23.47 10.34 20.89
CA ASP A 213 24.06 9.46 19.87
C ASP A 213 22.97 8.83 19.00
N TYR A 214 23.24 8.68 17.71
CA TYR A 214 22.32 8.00 16.81
C TYR A 214 22.21 6.53 17.19
N TYR A 215 20.98 6.03 17.19
CA TYR A 215 20.72 4.60 17.39
C TYR A 215 21.37 3.76 16.29
N ILE A 216 21.35 4.25 15.05
CA ILE A 216 22.02 3.64 13.90
C ILE A 216 22.79 4.74 13.15
N GLU A 217 24.12 4.74 13.26
CA GLU A 217 24.97 5.75 12.64
C GLU A 217 24.95 5.71 11.10
N ASN A 218 25.02 4.52 10.51
CA ASN A 218 25.02 4.32 9.07
C ASN A 218 23.89 3.37 8.67
N ILE A 219 22.70 3.95 8.49
CA ILE A 219 21.49 3.19 8.15
C ILE A 219 21.62 2.41 6.85
N LEU A 220 22.38 2.90 5.86
CA LEU A 220 22.49 2.24 4.56
C LEU A 220 23.29 0.94 4.64
N ASP A 221 24.42 0.96 5.35
CA ASP A 221 25.22 -0.26 5.54
C ASP A 221 24.59 -1.21 6.55
N PHE A 222 23.97 -0.67 7.61
CA PHE A 222 23.27 -1.46 8.61
C PHE A 222 22.06 -2.18 8.01
N SER A 223 21.23 -1.47 7.24
CA SER A 223 20.00 -2.03 6.65
C SER A 223 20.26 -3.24 5.76
N ARG A 224 21.29 -3.19 4.91
CA ARG A 224 21.72 -4.29 4.05
C ARG A 224 22.23 -5.52 4.79
N LYS A 225 22.66 -5.38 6.05
CA LYS A 225 23.28 -6.45 6.84
C LYS A 225 22.38 -7.00 7.94
N ASN A 226 21.47 -6.18 8.46
CA ASN A 226 20.75 -6.44 9.70
C ASN A 226 19.24 -6.20 9.61
N ILE A 227 18.74 -5.49 8.59
CA ILE A 227 17.30 -5.24 8.47
C ILE A 227 16.66 -6.22 7.50
N ILE A 228 15.67 -6.95 7.98
CA ILE A 228 14.82 -7.86 7.23
C ILE A 228 13.46 -7.20 7.01
N TYR A 229 12.97 -7.21 5.79
CA TYR A 229 11.64 -6.69 5.47
C TYR A 229 10.64 -7.82 5.28
N ILE A 230 9.47 -7.73 5.90
CA ILE A 230 8.39 -8.71 5.76
C ILE A 230 7.10 -7.98 5.37
N ALA A 231 6.61 -8.25 4.17
CA ALA A 231 5.25 -7.89 3.79
C ALA A 231 4.30 -9.07 4.03
N VAL A 232 3.24 -8.85 4.80
CA VAL A 232 2.22 -9.85 5.15
C VAL A 232 0.92 -9.51 4.43
N TYR A 233 0.30 -10.50 3.79
CA TYR A 233 -0.92 -10.27 3.01
C TYR A 233 -2.06 -11.23 3.32
N ASN A 234 -3.29 -10.73 3.14
CA ASN A 234 -4.49 -11.54 3.31
C ASN A 234 -4.85 -12.26 2.00
N GLU A 235 -4.75 -13.59 1.97
CA GLU A 235 -5.12 -14.41 0.81
C GLU A 235 -6.63 -14.41 0.53
N GLU A 236 -7.47 -14.27 1.55
CA GLU A 236 -8.94 -14.36 1.45
C GLU A 236 -9.55 -13.11 0.81
N ASN A 237 -8.95 -11.95 1.06
CA ASN A 237 -9.33 -10.67 0.48
C ASN A 237 -8.71 -10.44 -0.90
N ASN A 238 -8.30 -11.49 -1.64
CA ASN A 238 -7.79 -11.34 -3.00
C ASN A 238 -8.70 -12.09 -4.00
N PRO A 239 -9.10 -11.48 -5.14
CA PRO A 239 -10.06 -12.11 -6.04
C PRO A 239 -9.48 -13.39 -6.63
N LYS A 240 -10.15 -14.52 -6.35
CA LYS A 240 -9.89 -15.82 -7.00
C LYS A 240 -10.14 -15.68 -8.50
N THR A 241 -9.11 -15.80 -9.33
CA THR A 241 -9.26 -15.67 -10.79
C THR A 241 -9.88 -16.91 -11.43
N ARG A 242 -10.81 -16.67 -12.38
CA ARG A 242 -11.04 -17.57 -13.51
C ARG A 242 -9.74 -17.67 -14.30
N GLN A 243 -9.34 -18.90 -14.61
CA GLN A 243 -8.06 -19.29 -15.23
C GLN A 243 -7.65 -18.35 -16.37
N SER A 244 -6.50 -17.67 -16.22
CA SER A 244 -5.84 -16.97 -17.33
C SER A 244 -4.64 -17.79 -17.80
N HIS A 245 -4.52 -17.98 -19.11
CA HIS A 245 -3.48 -18.76 -19.78
C HIS A 245 -2.10 -18.06 -19.79
N PHE A 246 -1.64 -17.51 -18.67
CA PHE A 246 -0.28 -17.00 -18.54
C PHE A 246 0.70 -18.15 -18.27
N LYS A 247 1.70 -18.29 -19.14
CA LYS A 247 2.73 -19.35 -19.08
C LYS A 247 3.36 -19.43 -17.69
N LYS A 248 3.21 -20.61 -17.06
CA LYS A 248 3.75 -20.96 -15.75
C LYS A 248 5.29 -20.88 -15.76
N ARG A 249 5.89 -19.86 -15.16
CA ARG A 249 7.23 -19.99 -14.56
C ARG A 249 7.08 -20.78 -13.25
N ALA A 250 7.68 -21.96 -13.17
CA ALA A 250 7.58 -22.86 -12.02
C ALA A 250 8.17 -22.20 -10.75
N ASN A 251 7.54 -22.42 -9.60
CA ASN A 251 8.01 -22.10 -8.24
C ASN A 251 7.69 -20.72 -7.63
N MET A 252 6.74 -19.94 -8.16
CA MET A 252 6.32 -18.69 -7.51
C MET A 252 4.78 -18.62 -7.38
N PRO A 253 4.22 -18.21 -6.21
CA PRO A 253 2.78 -18.08 -6.03
C PRO A 253 2.17 -17.16 -7.10
N GLU A 254 1.01 -17.51 -7.63
CA GLU A 254 0.33 -16.76 -8.71
C GLU A 254 0.06 -15.30 -8.35
N ILE A 255 -0.10 -15.02 -7.05
CA ILE A 255 -0.34 -13.70 -6.49
C ILE A 255 0.84 -12.74 -6.69
N THR A 256 2.08 -13.21 -6.56
CA THR A 256 3.27 -12.33 -6.67
C THR A 256 3.45 -11.83 -8.09
N LYS A 257 3.11 -12.67 -9.09
CA LYS A 257 3.13 -12.34 -10.52
C LYS A 257 2.00 -11.38 -10.90
N ARG A 258 0.80 -11.58 -10.35
CA ARG A 258 -0.38 -10.77 -10.68
C ARG A 258 -0.21 -9.30 -10.26
N TYR A 259 0.51 -9.06 -9.17
CA TYR A 259 0.62 -7.74 -8.56
C TYR A 259 2.01 -7.10 -8.71
N ASN A 260 2.89 -7.72 -9.52
CA ASN A 260 4.28 -7.26 -9.74
C ASN A 260 5.05 -7.07 -8.42
N MET A 261 4.64 -7.83 -7.39
CA MET A 261 5.20 -7.78 -6.05
C MET A 261 6.57 -8.44 -5.99
N ASP A 262 6.95 -9.22 -7.01
CA ASP A 262 8.32 -9.71 -7.19
C ASP A 262 9.34 -8.57 -7.28
N LYS A 263 8.93 -7.37 -7.72
CA LYS A 263 9.79 -6.18 -7.65
C LYS A 263 10.12 -5.75 -6.22
N ILE A 264 9.32 -6.08 -5.21
CA ILE A 264 9.72 -5.81 -3.82
C ILE A 264 10.89 -6.69 -3.40
N LEU A 265 10.99 -7.91 -3.96
CA LEU A 265 12.10 -8.82 -3.69
C LEU A 265 13.42 -8.27 -4.19
N SER A 266 13.42 -7.37 -5.18
CA SER A 266 14.64 -6.69 -5.64
C SER A 266 15.20 -5.69 -4.62
N LEU A 267 14.48 -5.41 -3.53
CA LEU A 267 14.99 -4.62 -2.40
C LEU A 267 15.97 -5.41 -1.53
N LYS A 268 15.96 -6.75 -1.64
CA LYS A 268 17.00 -7.61 -1.06
C LYS A 268 18.36 -7.24 -1.65
N ASN A 269 19.38 -7.12 -0.80
CA ASN A 269 20.73 -6.65 -1.10
C ASN A 269 20.84 -5.19 -1.59
N PHE A 270 19.76 -4.57 -2.07
CA PHE A 270 19.76 -3.15 -2.41
C PHE A 270 19.67 -2.28 -1.14
N ILE A 271 18.71 -2.58 -0.26
CA ILE A 271 18.45 -1.81 0.97
C ILE A 271 18.20 -2.72 2.18
N PHE A 272 17.78 -3.98 1.99
CA PHE A 272 17.56 -4.91 3.10
C PHE A 272 18.44 -6.15 2.97
N LYS A 273 18.75 -6.76 4.12
CA LYS A 273 19.42 -8.07 4.22
C LYS A 273 18.61 -9.16 3.53
N GLU A 274 17.33 -9.25 3.90
CA GLU A 274 16.37 -10.20 3.36
C GLU A 274 15.02 -9.53 3.16
N VAL A 275 14.25 -10.04 2.20
CA VAL A 275 12.90 -9.56 1.91
C VAL A 275 11.97 -10.75 1.77
N TYR A 276 10.93 -10.79 2.58
CA TYR A 276 9.93 -11.85 2.59
C TYR A 276 8.55 -11.29 2.26
N LEU A 277 7.78 -12.10 1.53
CA LEU A 277 6.37 -11.86 1.24
C LEU A 277 5.60 -13.09 1.71
N TYR A 278 4.79 -12.92 2.75
CA TYR A 278 4.11 -14.02 3.44
C TYR A 278 2.59 -13.83 3.44
N SER A 279 1.84 -14.91 3.23
CA SER A 279 0.44 -14.94 3.64
C SER A 279 0.33 -14.89 5.18
N LYS A 280 -0.88 -14.65 5.72
CA LYS A 280 -1.13 -14.72 7.18
C LYS A 280 -0.59 -16.02 7.80
N GLU A 281 -0.85 -17.16 7.16
CA GLU A 281 -0.39 -18.46 7.65
C GLU A 281 1.13 -18.61 7.56
N GLN A 282 1.73 -18.18 6.44
CA GLN A 282 3.19 -18.22 6.28
C GLN A 282 3.90 -17.30 7.28
N PHE A 283 3.33 -16.14 7.59
CA PHE A 283 3.89 -15.23 8.61
C PHE A 283 3.86 -15.88 9.99
N ARG A 284 2.76 -16.55 10.33
CA ARG A 284 2.66 -17.34 11.56
C ARG A 284 3.76 -18.41 11.62
N MET A 285 3.79 -19.32 10.64
CA MET A 285 4.67 -20.49 10.66
C MET A 285 6.16 -20.13 10.51
N ASN A 286 6.49 -19.14 9.68
CA ASN A 286 7.88 -18.84 9.33
C ASN A 286 8.52 -17.75 10.18
N PHE A 287 7.72 -16.95 10.89
CA PHE A 287 8.20 -15.87 11.73
C PHE A 287 7.69 -16.02 13.16
N ILE A 288 6.38 -15.88 13.42
CA ILE A 288 5.84 -15.85 14.78
C ILE A 288 6.18 -17.10 15.58
N ASP A 289 5.92 -18.29 15.03
CA ASP A 289 6.16 -19.58 15.72
C ASP A 289 7.65 -19.85 15.96
N LYS A 290 8.54 -19.07 15.33
CA LYS A 290 10.00 -19.17 15.47
C LYS A 290 10.60 -18.09 16.37
N ILE A 291 9.81 -17.11 16.80
CA ILE A 291 10.26 -16.12 17.78
C ILE A 291 10.59 -16.87 19.07
N LYS A 292 11.86 -16.79 19.48
CA LYS A 292 12.30 -17.24 20.80
C LYS A 292 12.01 -16.13 21.79
N ILE A 293 11.35 -16.48 22.89
CA ILE A 293 11.06 -15.60 24.03
C ILE A 293 11.91 -16.06 25.20
#